data_AF-A0A6M0IZX4-F1
#
_entry.id   AF-A0A6M0IZX4-F1
#
_cell.length_a   1.000
_cell.length_b   1.000
_cell.length_c   1.000
_cell.angle_alpha   90.00
_cell.angle_beta   90.00
_cell.angle_gamma   90.00
#
_symmetry.space_group_name_H-M   'P 1'
#
loop_
_entity.id
_entity.type
_entity.pdbx_description
1 polymer ?
#
loop_
_entity_poly.entity_id
_entity_poly.type
_entity_poly.pdbx_seq_one_letter_code
_entity_poly.pdbx_strand_id
1 'polypeptide(L)' 'MESSHALAVFVAACKGGRKPETAQVKSDVIVWVEWARRQRIVIAMSDEVVYTPEGEAVELREMMLRFPV' A
#
# COMPACT_ATOMS: atom_id res chain seq x y z
N MET A 1 -3.02 -2.60 47.04
CA MET A 1 -2.65 -1.48 46.16
C MET A 1 -1.77 -2.03 45.05
N GLU A 2 -2.34 -2.71 44.06
CA GLU A 2 -1.63 -3.10 42.80
C GLU A 2 -2.67 -3.20 41.67
N SER A 3 -3.48 -2.16 41.54
CA SER A 3 -4.35 -1.91 40.39
C SER A 3 -3.85 -0.63 39.74
N SER A 4 -2.89 -0.73 38.81
CA SER A 4 -2.50 0.35 37.86
C SER A 4 -1.33 0.01 36.92
N HIS A 5 -0.73 -1.18 36.96
CA HIS A 5 0.41 -1.47 36.05
C HIS A 5 0.02 -2.14 34.72
N ALA A 6 -1.10 -2.85 34.65
CA ALA A 6 -1.46 -3.58 33.42
C ALA A 6 -1.96 -2.68 32.27
N LEU A 7 -2.64 -1.57 32.59
CA LEU A 7 -3.16 -0.64 31.57
C LEU A 7 -2.06 0.25 30.96
N ALA A 8 -0.99 0.54 31.70
CA ALA A 8 0.10 1.40 31.21
C ALA A 8 0.98 0.70 30.15
N VAL A 9 1.13 -0.62 30.22
CA VAL A 9 1.90 -1.40 29.25
C VAL A 9 1.19 -1.52 27.90
N PHE A 10 -0.15 -1.57 27.90
CA PHE A 10 -0.92 -1.66 26.65
C PHE A 10 -0.86 -0.36 25.83
N VAL A 11 -0.84 0.81 26.48
CA VAL A 11 -0.73 2.11 25.78
C VAL A 11 0.69 2.35 25.26
N ALA A 12 1.72 1.83 25.93
CA ALA A 12 3.12 1.94 25.46
C ALA A 12 3.40 1.04 24.23
N ALA A 13 2.77 -0.13 24.14
CA ALA A 13 2.90 -1.02 22.97
C ALA A 13 2.18 -0.49 21.71
N CYS A 14 1.18 0.37 21.85
CA CYS A 14 0.51 1.02 20.71
C CYS A 14 1.28 2.22 20.14
N LYS A 15 2.32 2.73 20.83
CA LYS A 15 3.01 3.97 20.46
C LYS A 15 4.39 3.77 19.81
N GLY A 16 4.89 2.53 19.69
CA GLY A 16 6.14 2.27 18.98
C GLY A 16 6.28 0.81 18.58
N GLY A 17 6.14 0.50 17.28
CA GLY A 17 6.42 -0.88 16.86
C GLY A 17 5.99 -1.28 15.46
N ARG A 18 6.55 -0.63 14.44
CA ARG A 18 6.56 -0.99 12.99
C ARG A 18 5.26 -0.86 12.18
N LYS A 19 5.27 0.14 11.28
CA LYS A 19 5.01 -0.11 9.85
C LYS A 19 5.53 1.02 8.94
N PRO A 20 6.85 1.28 8.84
CA PRO A 20 7.33 2.19 7.79
C PRO A 20 7.21 1.54 6.41
N GLU A 21 7.51 0.24 6.30
CA GLU A 21 7.58 -0.44 5.00
C GLU A 21 6.23 -0.52 4.29
N THR A 22 5.17 -0.99 4.94
CA THR A 22 3.86 -1.07 4.28
C THR A 22 3.23 0.29 4.00
N ALA A 23 3.54 1.32 4.80
CA ALA A 23 3.05 2.67 4.54
C ALA A 23 3.79 3.31 3.35
N GLN A 24 5.10 3.08 3.25
CA GLN A 24 5.93 3.52 2.13
C GLN A 24 5.55 2.78 0.84
N VAL A 25 5.45 1.45 0.88
CA VAL A 25 5.00 0.62 -0.25
C VAL A 25 3.63 1.07 -0.75
N LYS A 26 2.68 1.39 0.15
CA LYS A 26 1.39 1.95 -0.26
C LYS A 26 1.53 3.33 -0.93
N SER A 27 2.44 4.16 -0.47
CA SER A 27 2.69 5.48 -1.06
C SER A 27 3.27 5.37 -2.47
N ASP A 28 4.26 4.49 -2.67
CA ASP A 28 4.89 4.26 -3.97
C ASP A 28 3.90 3.69 -4.99
N VAL A 29 3.03 2.77 -4.55
CA VAL A 29 1.94 2.23 -5.38
C VAL A 29 0.97 3.31 -5.82
N ILE A 30 0.57 4.21 -4.91
CA ILE A 30 -0.36 5.30 -5.26
C ILE A 30 0.25 6.23 -6.30
N VAL A 31 1.52 6.63 -6.11
CA VAL A 31 2.23 7.50 -7.07
C VAL A 31 2.29 6.83 -8.45
N TRP A 32 2.64 5.54 -8.47
CA TRP A 32 2.71 4.78 -9.71
C TRP A 32 1.35 4.67 -10.41
N VAL A 33 0.27 4.35 -9.68
CA VAL A 33 -1.08 4.20 -10.26
C VAL A 33 -1.61 5.51 -10.83
N GLU A 34 -1.38 6.64 -10.14
CA GLU A 34 -1.77 7.96 -10.63
C GLU A 34 -1.04 8.34 -11.93
N TRP A 35 0.26 8.06 -11.99
CA TRP A 35 1.03 8.23 -13.22
C TRP A 35 0.52 7.30 -14.34
N ALA A 36 0.32 6.02 -14.04
CA ALA A 36 -0.12 5.00 -15.00
C ALA A 36 -1.52 5.32 -15.57
N ARG A 37 -2.43 5.86 -14.76
CA ARG A 37 -3.74 6.36 -15.22
C ARG A 37 -3.61 7.52 -16.20
N ARG A 38 -2.71 8.48 -15.94
CA ARG A 38 -2.45 9.60 -16.86
C ARG A 38 -1.89 9.15 -18.20
N GLN A 39 -1.06 8.10 -18.19
CA GLN A 39 -0.52 7.47 -19.40
C GLN A 39 -1.51 6.51 -20.08
N ARG A 40 -2.71 6.30 -19.52
CA ARG A 40 -3.70 5.31 -19.98
C ARG A 40 -3.14 3.87 -20.00
N ILE A 41 -2.24 3.54 -19.08
CA ILE A 41 -1.69 2.19 -18.91
C ILE A 41 -2.64 1.33 -18.05
N VAL A 42 -3.34 1.95 -17.09
CA VAL A 42 -4.34 1.28 -16.24
C VAL A 42 -5.60 2.14 -16.14
N ILE A 43 -6.77 1.50 -16.04
CA ILE A 43 -8.08 2.16 -15.90
C ILE A 43 -8.64 2.03 -14.48
N ALA A 44 -8.31 0.95 -13.77
CA ALA A 44 -8.77 0.67 -12.41
C ALA A 44 -7.75 -0.17 -11.65
N MET A 45 -7.90 -0.22 -10.33
CA MET A 45 -7.09 -1.03 -9.43
C MET A 45 -7.99 -1.63 -8.35
N SER A 46 -7.69 -2.87 -7.95
CA SER A 46 -8.27 -3.53 -6.80
C SER A 46 -7.17 -4.30 -6.07
N ASP A 47 -6.82 -3.86 -4.86
CA ASP A 47 -5.74 -4.43 -4.06
C ASP A 47 -4.42 -4.55 -4.86
N GLU A 48 -3.89 -5.75 -5.11
CA GLU A 48 -2.64 -5.96 -5.85
C GLU A 48 -2.86 -6.22 -7.36
N VAL A 49 -4.05 -5.91 -7.88
CA VAL A 49 -4.41 -6.11 -9.29
C VAL A 49 -4.76 -4.78 -9.95
N VAL A 50 -4.28 -4.58 -11.17
CA VAL A 50 -4.65 -3.46 -12.04
C VAL A 50 -5.38 -3.95 -13.28
N TYR A 51 -6.26 -3.11 -13.80
CA TYR A 51 -7.02 -3.39 -15.02
C TYR A 51 -6.51 -2.53 -16.16
N THR A 52 -6.15 -3.14 -17.29
CA THR A 52 -5.69 -2.43 -18.50
C THR A 52 -6.89 -1.84 -19.27
N PRO A 53 -6.67 -0.88 -20.18
CA PRO A 53 -7.71 -0.40 -21.09
C PRO A 53 -8.32 -1.51 -21.95
N GLU A 54 -7.58 -2.58 -22.22
CA GLU A 54 -8.02 -3.76 -22.97
C GLU A 54 -8.92 -4.69 -22.13
N GLY A 55 -9.08 -4.40 -20.84
CA GLY A 55 -9.88 -5.19 -19.92
C GLY A 55 -9.12 -6.36 -19.27
N GLU A 56 -7.80 -6.39 -19.39
CA GLU A 56 -6.97 -7.43 -18.76
C GLU A 56 -6.75 -7.12 -17.29
N ALA A 57 -6.82 -8.15 -16.45
CA ALA A 57 -6.46 -8.07 -15.04
C ALA A 57 -5.01 -8.57 -14.87
N VAL A 58 -4.12 -7.71 -14.39
CA VAL A 58 -2.68 -8.00 -14.27
C VAL A 58 -2.20 -7.66 -12.86
N GLU A 59 -1.26 -8.44 -12.33
CA GLU A 59 -0.64 -8.15 -11.04
C GLU A 59 0.07 -6.78 -11.08
N LEU A 60 -0.20 -5.96 -10.07
CA LEU A 60 0.38 -4.63 -9.91
C LEU A 60 1.91 -4.68 -9.96
N ARG A 61 2.52 -5.65 -9.27
CA ARG A 61 3.98 -5.82 -9.25
C ARG A 61 4.54 -6.10 -10.64
N GLU A 62 3.86 -6.93 -11.43
CA GLU A 62 4.26 -7.18 -12.81
C GLU A 62 4.18 -5.90 -13.65
N MET A 63 3.10 -5.14 -13.51
CA MET A 63 2.92 -3.90 -14.25
C MET A 63 3.93 -2.82 -13.83
N MET A 64 4.28 -2.73 -12.55
CA MET A 64 5.32 -1.82 -12.06
C MET A 64 6.71 -2.20 -12.60
N LEU A 65 6.99 -3.49 -12.81
CA LEU A 65 8.23 -3.94 -13.46
C LEU A 65 8.25 -3.63 -14.95
N ARG A 66 7.11 -3.72 -15.64
CA ARG A 66 6.96 -3.38 -17.06
C ARG A 66 7.06 -1.88 -17.32
N PHE A 67 6.58 -1.06 -16.39
CA PHE A 67 6.49 0.39 -16.52
C PHE A 67 7.07 1.11 -15.28
N PRO A 68 8.40 1.14 -15.10
CA PRO A 68 9.00 1.84 -13.97
C PRO A 68 8.85 3.37 -14.08
N VAL A 69 8.75 4.06 -12.93
CA VAL A 69 8.67 5.53 -12.78
C VAL A 69 9.89 6.05 -12.06
#